data_AF-A0AAE1SLM3-F1
#
_entry.id   AF-A0AAE1SLM3-F1
#
_cell.length_a   1.000
_cell.length_b   1.000
_cell.length_c   1.000
_cell.angle_alpha   90.00
_cell.angle_beta   90.00
_cell.angle_gamma   90.00
#
_symmetry.space_group_name_H-M   'P 1'
#
loop_
_entity.id
_entity.type
_entity.pdbx_description
1 polymer ?
#
loop_
_entity_poly.entity_id
_entity_poly.type
_entity_poly.pdbx_seq_one_letter_code
_entity_poly.pdbx_strand_id
1 'polypeptide(L)'
;MSGSEGSSGVGDPPPAATSTEEKKKKEKARVSRTSLILWHAHQNDKVSVRKLLEEDRTLVQARDYDNRTPLHVAALHGWIEIAKCLIEYGADVNSQDRWRNTPLADAEGAKKHGMIELLKSYGGLSYGQDGSHFEPRAVPPPLPRKCNWEIDPTELDFSNSVIIGKGSFGEILKACWRGTPVAVKRILPNLSDDQLVIQDFRHEVNLLVKLRHPNVVQFLGAVTEKKPLMLITEYLRGGDLHQYLKGKGPLSPSTAINFALDIARGMAYLHNEPNVIIHRDLKPRNILLVNSSADHLKVGDFGLSKLIRVQNSHDVYKMTGETGSYRYMAPEVFKHRKYDKKVDVFVYQAESITGI
;
A
#
# COMPACT_ATOMS: atom_id res chain seq x y z
N MET A 1 2.44 -41.46 62.94
CA MET A 1 3.45 -41.69 61.88
C MET A 1 2.79 -42.63 60.87
N SER A 2 2.08 -42.11 59.87
CA SER A 2 2.59 -41.83 58.50
C SER A 2 3.17 -43.11 57.85
N GLY A 3 2.34 -43.83 57.07
CA GLY A 3 2.51 -44.00 55.62
C GLY A 3 3.23 -45.33 55.31
N SER A 4 2.95 -46.13 54.29
CA SER A 4 2.19 -45.96 53.05
C SER A 4 2.15 -47.33 52.35
N GLU A 5 0.97 -47.87 52.01
CA GLU A 5 0.79 -49.00 51.09
C GLU A 5 0.45 -48.47 49.69
N GLY A 6 1.11 -49.02 48.67
CA GLY A 6 0.93 -48.65 47.28
C GLY A 6 -0.36 -49.21 46.69
N SER A 7 -1.23 -48.33 46.20
CA SER A 7 -2.41 -48.67 45.40
C SER A 7 -2.12 -48.43 43.92
N SER A 8 -2.33 -49.47 43.11
CA SER A 8 -2.28 -49.44 41.65
C SER A 8 -3.51 -48.75 41.07
N GLY A 9 -3.35 -47.50 40.60
CA GLY A 9 -4.37 -46.77 39.86
C GLY A 9 -4.37 -47.14 38.37
N VAL A 10 -5.49 -47.66 37.91
CA VAL A 10 -5.84 -47.80 36.48
C VAL A 10 -6.01 -46.39 35.90
N GLY A 11 -5.16 -46.00 34.95
CA GLY A 11 -5.26 -44.72 34.26
C GLY A 11 -6.28 -44.78 33.13
N ASP A 12 -7.27 -43.89 33.17
CA ASP A 12 -8.16 -43.60 32.04
C ASP A 12 -7.37 -43.13 30.80
N PRO A 13 -7.79 -43.47 29.57
CA PRO A 13 -7.15 -42.97 28.37
C PRO A 13 -7.40 -41.45 28.20
N PRO A 14 -6.41 -40.69 27.72
CA PRO A 14 -6.55 -39.25 27.54
C PRO A 14 -7.54 -38.91 26.41
N PRO A 15 -8.20 -37.73 26.46
CA PRO A 15 -9.18 -37.33 25.45
C PRO A 15 -8.50 -37.19 24.09
N ALA A 16 -9.11 -37.79 23.06
CA ALA A 16 -8.61 -37.80 21.69
C ALA A 16 -8.35 -36.37 21.17
N ALA A 17 -7.07 -36.06 20.97
CA ALA A 17 -6.63 -34.86 20.29
C ALA A 17 -7.04 -34.94 18.82
N THR A 18 -8.12 -34.23 18.46
CA THR A 18 -8.53 -34.05 17.05
C THR A 18 -7.38 -33.42 16.26
N SER A 19 -6.95 -34.13 15.22
CA SER A 19 -5.72 -33.84 14.48
C SER A 19 -5.77 -32.46 13.80
N THR A 20 -4.63 -31.76 13.80
CA THR A 20 -4.42 -30.45 13.17
C THR A 20 -4.74 -30.45 11.67
N GLU A 21 -4.68 -31.62 11.02
CA GLU A 21 -5.04 -31.80 9.61
C GLU A 21 -6.54 -31.83 9.36
N GLU A 22 -7.34 -32.42 10.26
CA GLU A 22 -8.80 -32.37 10.17
C GLU A 22 -9.33 -30.95 10.38
N LYS A 23 -8.70 -30.17 11.27
CA LYS A 23 -9.01 -28.74 11.45
C LYS A 23 -8.70 -27.94 10.19
N LYS A 24 -7.52 -28.14 9.57
CA LYS A 24 -7.15 -27.48 8.31
C LYS A 24 -8.06 -27.88 7.13
N LYS A 25 -8.47 -29.15 7.02
CA LYS A 25 -9.43 -29.60 5.99
C LYS A 25 -10.82 -29.00 6.20
N LYS A 26 -11.33 -28.98 7.43
CA LYS A 26 -12.60 -28.34 7.78
C LYS A 26 -12.57 -26.84 7.53
N GLU A 27 -11.47 -26.18 7.84
CA GLU A 27 -11.27 -24.74 7.59
C GLU A 27 -11.22 -24.43 6.08
N LYS A 28 -10.47 -25.20 5.29
CA LYS A 28 -10.43 -25.06 3.82
C LYS A 28 -11.80 -25.32 3.18
N ALA A 29 -12.53 -26.34 3.63
CA ALA A 29 -13.89 -26.62 3.17
C ALA A 29 -14.87 -25.50 3.57
N ARG A 30 -14.73 -24.94 4.76
CA ARG A 30 -15.54 -23.81 5.23
C ARG A 30 -15.27 -22.53 4.42
N VAL A 31 -14.00 -22.20 4.13
CA VAL A 31 -13.63 -21.10 3.24
C VAL A 31 -14.25 -21.28 1.85
N SER A 32 -14.26 -22.50 1.31
CA SER A 32 -14.93 -22.81 0.05
C SER A 32 -16.44 -22.59 0.09
N ARG A 33 -17.13 -22.91 1.20
CA ARG A 33 -18.59 -22.72 1.35
C ARG A 33 -18.97 -21.26 1.61
N THR A 34 -18.12 -20.51 2.30
CA THR A 34 -18.25 -19.06 2.46
C THR A 34 -18.25 -18.37 1.10
N SER A 35 -17.28 -18.65 0.24
CA SER A 35 -17.27 -18.09 -1.12
C SER A 35 -18.50 -18.50 -1.92
N LEU A 36 -19.00 -19.73 -1.74
CA LEU A 36 -20.16 -20.25 -2.46
C LEU A 36 -21.47 -19.52 -2.09
N ILE A 37 -21.76 -19.32 -0.80
CA ILE A 37 -22.99 -18.61 -0.39
C ILE A 37 -22.98 -17.14 -0.84
N LEU A 38 -21.82 -16.48 -0.76
CA LEU A 38 -21.64 -15.11 -1.25
C LEU A 38 -21.85 -15.01 -2.76
N TRP A 39 -21.37 -16.00 -3.52
CA TRP A 39 -21.56 -16.07 -4.97
C TRP A 39 -23.04 -16.25 -5.34
N HIS A 40 -23.78 -17.18 -4.69
CA HIS A 40 -25.22 -17.33 -4.93
C HIS A 40 -26.02 -16.09 -4.50
N ALA A 41 -25.62 -15.43 -3.41
CA ALA A 41 -26.21 -14.16 -2.99
C ALA A 41 -25.99 -13.07 -4.06
N HIS A 42 -24.83 -13.03 -4.70
CA HIS A 42 -24.56 -12.11 -5.82
C HIS A 42 -25.41 -12.41 -7.06
N GLN A 43 -25.57 -13.69 -7.42
CA GLN A 43 -26.31 -14.14 -8.61
C GLN A 43 -27.85 -14.07 -8.49
N ASN A 44 -28.38 -13.57 -7.37
CA ASN A 44 -29.82 -13.58 -7.08
C ASN A 44 -30.45 -14.99 -7.01
N ASP A 45 -29.68 -16.00 -6.61
CA ASP A 45 -30.15 -17.39 -6.50
C ASP A 45 -30.63 -17.73 -5.06
N LYS A 46 -31.87 -17.34 -4.76
CA LYS A 46 -32.52 -17.59 -3.45
C LYS A 46 -32.58 -19.08 -3.10
N VAL A 47 -32.77 -19.97 -4.08
CA VAL A 47 -32.97 -21.40 -3.85
C VAL A 47 -31.67 -22.02 -3.33
N SER A 48 -30.55 -21.71 -3.98
CA SER A 48 -29.24 -22.21 -3.55
C SER A 48 -28.80 -21.59 -2.22
N VAL A 49 -29.05 -20.28 -2.00
CA VAL A 49 -28.77 -19.64 -0.71
C VAL A 49 -29.55 -20.33 0.42
N ARG A 50 -30.85 -20.57 0.24
CA ARG A 50 -31.69 -21.26 1.24
C ARG A 50 -31.18 -22.67 1.51
N LYS A 51 -30.91 -23.44 0.47
CA LYS A 51 -30.39 -24.81 0.60
C LYS A 51 -29.07 -24.84 1.38
N LEU A 52 -28.15 -23.93 1.09
CA LEU A 52 -26.87 -23.83 1.80
C LEU A 52 -27.06 -23.49 3.29
N LEU A 53 -28.02 -22.63 3.62
CA LEU A 53 -28.35 -22.27 5.01
C LEU A 53 -29.10 -23.37 5.77
N GLU A 54 -29.86 -24.21 5.08
CA GLU A 54 -30.48 -25.42 5.64
C GLU A 54 -29.42 -26.48 5.97
N GLU A 55 -28.43 -26.66 5.10
CA GLU A 55 -27.30 -27.56 5.32
C GLU A 55 -26.35 -27.03 6.42
N ASP A 56 -26.06 -25.74 6.43
CA ASP A 56 -25.18 -25.09 7.40
C ASP A 56 -25.65 -23.67 7.73
N ARG A 57 -26.38 -23.54 8.85
CA ARG A 57 -26.89 -22.25 9.33
C ARG A 57 -25.79 -21.23 9.65
N THR A 58 -24.56 -21.67 9.93
CA THR A 58 -23.47 -20.75 10.29
C THR A 58 -23.02 -19.90 9.09
N LEU A 59 -23.36 -20.31 7.87
CA LEU A 59 -23.04 -19.58 6.65
C LEU A 59 -23.75 -18.22 6.53
N VAL A 60 -24.82 -17.98 7.30
CA VAL A 60 -25.50 -16.68 7.31
C VAL A 60 -24.58 -15.54 7.79
N GLN A 61 -23.61 -15.87 8.65
CA GLN A 61 -22.59 -14.97 9.17
C GLN A 61 -21.24 -15.15 8.48
N ALA A 62 -21.20 -15.81 7.32
CA ALA A 62 -19.99 -15.97 6.55
C ALA A 62 -19.43 -14.61 6.12
N ARG A 63 -18.11 -14.49 6.06
CA ARG A 63 -17.40 -13.23 5.74
C ARG A 63 -16.36 -13.46 4.66
N ASP A 64 -16.34 -12.61 3.64
CA ASP A 64 -15.28 -12.62 2.64
C ASP A 64 -13.99 -11.96 3.16
N TYR A 65 -12.99 -11.81 2.28
CA TYR A 65 -11.73 -11.15 2.62
C TYR A 65 -11.94 -9.73 3.16
N ASP A 66 -12.97 -9.02 2.70
CA ASP A 66 -13.30 -7.66 3.11
C ASP A 66 -14.32 -7.61 4.27
N ASN A 67 -14.51 -8.73 4.97
CA ASN A 67 -15.48 -8.89 6.06
C ASN A 67 -16.95 -8.70 5.64
N ARG A 68 -17.27 -8.73 4.35
CA ARG A 68 -18.66 -8.60 3.87
C ARG A 68 -19.43 -9.88 4.10
N THR A 69 -20.65 -9.74 4.61
CA THR A 69 -21.60 -10.84 4.80
C THR A 69 -22.45 -11.05 3.53
N PRO A 70 -23.14 -12.20 3.39
CA PRO A 70 -24.12 -12.39 2.31
C PRO A 70 -25.17 -11.27 2.26
N LEU A 71 -25.50 -10.67 3.42
CA LEU A 71 -26.46 -9.58 3.50
C LEU A 71 -25.92 -8.28 2.88
N HIS A 72 -24.62 -7.98 3.02
CA HIS A 72 -23.99 -6.85 2.31
C HIS A 72 -24.10 -7.03 0.79
N VAL A 73 -23.77 -8.23 0.30
CA VAL A 73 -23.84 -8.54 -1.14
C VAL A 73 -25.28 -8.40 -1.66
N ALA A 74 -26.26 -8.98 -0.95
CA ALA A 74 -27.66 -8.84 -1.33
C ALA A 74 -28.12 -7.37 -1.31
N ALA A 75 -27.69 -6.59 -0.29
CA ALA A 75 -28.07 -5.20 -0.12
C ALA A 75 -27.53 -4.28 -1.23
N LEU A 76 -26.25 -4.45 -1.60
CA LEU A 76 -25.59 -3.72 -2.68
C LEU A 76 -26.34 -3.88 -4.03
N HIS A 77 -26.77 -5.10 -4.34
CA HIS A 77 -27.47 -5.37 -5.60
C HIS A 77 -28.98 -5.07 -5.54
N GLY A 78 -29.55 -5.02 -4.34
CA GLY A 78 -30.99 -4.82 -4.11
C GLY A 78 -31.80 -6.11 -4.20
N TRP A 79 -31.20 -7.26 -3.88
CA TRP A 79 -31.88 -8.57 -3.88
C TRP A 79 -32.75 -8.77 -2.65
N ILE A 80 -33.93 -8.15 -2.67
CA ILE A 80 -34.92 -8.13 -1.57
C ILE A 80 -35.22 -9.53 -1.04
N GLU A 81 -35.47 -10.48 -1.94
CA GLU A 81 -35.89 -11.82 -1.57
C GLU A 81 -34.77 -12.65 -0.94
N ILE A 82 -33.52 -12.36 -1.30
CA ILE A 82 -32.35 -12.97 -0.64
C ILE A 82 -32.12 -12.30 0.71
N ALA A 83 -32.20 -10.97 0.80
CA ALA A 83 -32.04 -10.25 2.06
C ALA A 83 -33.07 -10.71 3.10
N LYS A 84 -34.35 -10.84 2.73
CA LYS A 84 -35.39 -11.43 3.60
C LYS A 84 -35.01 -12.84 4.06
N CYS A 85 -34.60 -13.69 3.13
CA CYS A 85 -34.18 -15.06 3.45
C CYS A 85 -32.99 -15.08 4.41
N LEU A 86 -32.00 -14.20 4.25
CA LEU A 86 -30.85 -14.12 5.14
C LEU A 86 -31.25 -13.63 6.53
N ILE A 87 -32.11 -12.61 6.61
CA ILE A 87 -32.63 -12.07 7.88
C ILE A 87 -33.47 -13.11 8.63
N GLU A 88 -34.32 -13.87 7.93
CA GLU A 88 -35.07 -15.01 8.48
C GLU A 88 -34.16 -16.05 9.16
N TYR A 89 -32.96 -16.26 8.63
CA TYR A 89 -31.96 -17.19 9.18
C TYR A 89 -31.02 -16.53 10.20
N GLY A 90 -31.31 -15.30 10.64
CA GLY A 90 -30.57 -14.61 11.70
C GLY A 90 -29.33 -13.85 11.21
N ALA A 91 -29.33 -13.37 9.96
CA ALA A 91 -28.32 -12.42 9.51
C ALA A 91 -28.36 -11.15 10.38
N ASP A 92 -27.18 -10.68 10.78
CA ASP A 92 -27.06 -9.43 11.51
C ASP A 92 -27.16 -8.25 10.53
N VAL A 93 -28.25 -7.49 10.64
CA VAL A 93 -28.59 -6.34 9.78
C VAL A 93 -27.58 -5.21 9.93
N ASN A 94 -26.84 -5.16 11.05
CA ASN A 94 -25.88 -4.11 11.40
C ASN A 94 -24.43 -4.59 11.37
N SER A 95 -24.17 -5.77 10.81
CA SER A 95 -22.79 -6.26 10.64
C SER A 95 -21.96 -5.26 9.84
N GLN A 96 -20.71 -5.06 10.25
CA GLN A 96 -19.79 -4.13 9.61
C GLN A 96 -18.74 -4.85 8.77
N ASP A 97 -18.51 -4.35 7.56
CA ASP A 97 -17.40 -4.77 6.71
C ASP A 97 -16.06 -4.14 7.12
N ARG A 98 -14.99 -4.38 6.35
CA ARG A 98 -13.65 -3.81 6.58
C ARG A 98 -13.64 -2.28 6.59
N TRP A 99 -14.56 -1.64 5.89
CA TRP A 99 -14.70 -0.18 5.79
C TRP A 99 -15.75 0.38 6.74
N ARG A 100 -16.25 -0.43 7.69
CA ARG A 100 -17.31 -0.09 8.64
C ARG A 100 -18.67 0.18 7.99
N ASN A 101 -18.88 -0.23 6.73
CA ASN A 101 -20.20 -0.18 6.12
C ASN A 101 -21.12 -1.22 6.73
N THR A 102 -22.39 -0.86 6.88
CA THR A 102 -23.47 -1.83 7.08
C THR A 102 -24.12 -2.20 5.75
N PRO A 103 -24.89 -3.30 5.71
CA PRO A 103 -25.74 -3.60 4.55
C PRO A 103 -26.65 -2.42 4.15
N LEU A 104 -27.13 -1.64 5.12
CA LEU A 104 -27.95 -0.47 4.84
C LEU A 104 -27.14 0.62 4.13
N ALA A 105 -25.90 0.88 4.56
CA ALA A 105 -24.99 1.79 3.88
C ALA A 105 -24.77 1.34 2.41
N ASP A 106 -24.45 0.07 2.18
CA ASP A 106 -24.29 -0.45 0.80
C ASP A 106 -25.52 -0.23 -0.08
N ALA A 107 -26.73 -0.42 0.47
CA ALA A 107 -27.98 -0.16 -0.23
C ALA A 107 -28.22 1.35 -0.51
N GLU A 108 -27.86 2.22 0.42
CA GLU A 108 -27.94 3.69 0.28
C GLU A 108 -26.96 4.18 -0.81
N GLY A 109 -25.70 3.72 -0.78
CA GLY A 109 -24.69 4.04 -1.79
C GLY A 109 -25.06 3.56 -3.20
N ALA A 110 -25.67 2.38 -3.31
CA ALA A 110 -26.16 1.83 -4.57
C ALA A 110 -27.56 2.35 -4.97
N LYS A 111 -28.16 3.25 -4.19
CA LYS A 111 -29.48 3.87 -4.43
C LYS A 111 -30.61 2.84 -4.58
N LYS A 112 -30.58 1.77 -3.79
CA LYS A 112 -31.56 0.67 -3.82
C LYS A 112 -32.73 0.94 -2.89
N HIS A 113 -33.64 1.84 -3.27
CA HIS A 113 -34.76 2.32 -2.46
C HIS A 113 -35.56 1.22 -1.73
N GLY A 114 -36.01 0.18 -2.43
CA GLY A 114 -36.76 -0.91 -1.79
C GLY A 114 -35.94 -1.72 -0.77
N MET A 115 -34.62 -1.79 -0.94
CA MET A 115 -33.73 -2.46 0.01
C MET A 115 -33.46 -1.60 1.24
N ILE A 116 -33.32 -0.29 1.05
CA ILE A 116 -33.18 0.69 2.12
C ILE A 116 -34.40 0.61 3.06
N GLU A 117 -35.60 0.61 2.50
CA GLU A 117 -36.86 0.47 3.25
C GLU A 117 -36.93 -0.87 4.00
N LEU A 118 -36.57 -1.97 3.34
CA LEU A 118 -36.52 -3.29 3.96
C LEU A 118 -35.56 -3.29 5.16
N LEU A 119 -34.30 -2.92 4.97
CA LEU A 119 -33.29 -2.97 6.03
C LEU A 119 -33.64 -2.03 7.19
N LYS A 120 -34.21 -0.84 6.92
CA LYS A 120 -34.74 0.06 7.96
C LYS A 120 -35.88 -0.59 8.76
N SER A 121 -36.78 -1.33 8.10
CA SER A 121 -37.87 -2.03 8.79
C SER A 121 -37.40 -3.11 9.76
N TYR A 122 -36.21 -3.69 9.53
CA TYR A 122 -35.56 -4.67 10.40
C TYR A 122 -34.53 -4.05 11.37
N GLY A 123 -34.57 -2.74 11.60
CA GLY A 123 -33.67 -2.06 12.55
C GLY A 123 -32.25 -1.84 12.03
N GLY A 124 -32.07 -1.84 10.71
CA GLY A 124 -30.81 -1.48 10.06
C GLY A 124 -30.46 -0.03 10.32
N LEU A 125 -29.23 0.18 10.78
CA LEU A 125 -28.65 1.48 11.07
C LEU A 125 -27.68 1.86 9.95
N SER A 126 -27.78 3.11 9.51
CA SER A 126 -26.77 3.69 8.64
C SER A 126 -25.60 4.10 9.54
N TYR A 127 -24.60 3.23 9.69
CA TYR A 127 -23.37 3.59 10.37
C TYR A 127 -22.44 4.25 9.36
N GLY A 128 -22.28 5.55 9.53
CA GLY A 128 -21.36 6.38 8.77
C GLY A 128 -20.98 7.61 9.58
N GLN A 129 -20.56 7.45 10.84
CA GLN A 129 -20.01 8.59 11.60
C GLN A 129 -18.61 9.01 11.10
N ASP A 130 -18.02 8.26 10.15
CA ASP A 130 -16.69 8.55 9.61
C ASP A 130 -16.52 8.18 8.12
N GLY A 131 -17.60 8.28 7.32
CA GLY A 131 -17.48 8.60 5.89
C GLY A 131 -17.22 7.47 4.89
N SER A 132 -18.07 6.45 4.85
CA SER A 132 -18.06 5.44 3.77
C SER A 132 -19.04 5.70 2.62
N HIS A 133 -19.82 6.79 2.69
CA HIS A 133 -20.40 7.46 1.53
C HIS A 133 -19.70 8.78 1.33
N PHE A 134 -18.63 8.78 0.54
CA PHE A 134 -18.28 10.01 -0.16
C PHE A 134 -19.49 10.35 -1.03
N GLU A 135 -20.29 11.34 -0.61
CA GLU A 135 -20.77 12.29 -1.60
C GLU A 135 -19.55 12.61 -2.46
N PRO A 136 -19.59 12.40 -3.79
CA PRO A 136 -18.50 12.79 -4.65
C PRO A 136 -18.25 14.26 -4.34
N ARG A 137 -17.15 14.57 -3.64
CA ARG A 137 -16.72 15.96 -3.51
C ARG A 137 -16.61 16.43 -4.94
N ALA A 138 -17.47 17.37 -5.33
CA ALA A 138 -17.46 17.92 -6.68
C ALA A 138 -16.04 18.45 -6.89
N VAL A 139 -15.24 17.71 -7.65
CA VAL A 139 -13.93 18.18 -8.05
C VAL A 139 -14.23 19.35 -8.97
N PRO A 140 -13.93 20.60 -8.58
CA PRO A 140 -14.16 21.72 -9.46
C PRO A 140 -13.44 21.43 -10.79
N PRO A 141 -14.04 21.79 -11.94
CA PRO A 141 -13.41 21.58 -13.23
C PRO A 141 -12.01 22.20 -13.22
N PRO A 142 -11.00 21.55 -13.83
CA PRO A 142 -9.63 22.02 -13.79
C PRO A 142 -9.60 23.47 -14.29
N LEU A 143 -9.10 24.36 -13.42
CA LEU A 143 -9.06 25.79 -13.71
C LEU A 143 -8.23 26.03 -14.98
N PRO A 144 -8.75 26.77 -15.98
CA PRO A 144 -8.01 27.05 -17.19
C PRO A 144 -6.76 27.86 -16.82
N ARG A 145 -5.57 27.28 -17.08
CA ARG A 145 -4.20 27.75 -16.78
C ARG A 145 -3.52 27.20 -15.53
N LYS A 146 -4.17 26.36 -14.70
CA LYS A 146 -3.47 25.65 -13.63
C LYS A 146 -2.90 24.34 -14.16
N CYS A 147 -1.64 24.04 -13.84
CA CYS A 147 -1.08 22.73 -14.16
C CYS A 147 -1.92 21.65 -13.46
N ASN A 148 -2.37 20.63 -14.19
CA ASN A 148 -3.25 19.56 -13.63
C ASN A 148 -2.62 18.80 -12.45
N TRP A 149 -1.31 18.94 -12.23
CA TRP A 149 -0.55 18.34 -11.14
C TRP A 149 -0.42 19.24 -9.90
N GLU A 150 -0.78 20.52 -9.97
CA GLU A 150 -0.72 21.42 -8.80
C GLU A 150 -1.93 21.18 -7.89
N ILE A 151 -1.67 20.69 -6.69
CA ILE A 151 -2.69 20.29 -5.71
C ILE A 151 -2.96 21.46 -4.75
N ASP A 152 -4.22 21.71 -4.41
CA ASP A 152 -4.52 22.59 -3.27
C ASP A 152 -4.25 21.83 -1.96
N PRO A 153 -3.44 22.37 -1.01
CA PRO A 153 -3.17 21.72 0.27
C PRO A 153 -4.40 21.28 1.05
N THR A 154 -5.54 21.95 0.88
CA THR A 154 -6.81 21.61 1.53
C THR A 154 -7.43 20.31 1.03
N GLU A 155 -7.00 19.81 -0.14
CA GLU A 155 -7.40 18.50 -0.66
C GLU A 155 -6.64 17.33 -0.01
N LEU A 156 -5.53 17.61 0.67
CA LEU A 156 -4.73 16.62 1.38
C LEU A 156 -5.30 16.44 2.79
N ASP A 157 -5.67 15.20 3.10
CA ASP A 157 -6.12 14.79 4.42
C ASP A 157 -4.96 14.18 5.21
N PHE A 158 -4.58 14.90 6.27
CA PHE A 158 -3.51 14.52 7.21
C PHE A 158 -4.02 13.99 8.56
N SER A 159 -5.33 13.80 8.72
CA SER A 159 -5.96 13.39 9.99
C SER A 159 -5.36 12.10 10.58
N ASN A 160 -5.02 11.12 9.73
CA ASN A 160 -4.35 9.87 10.10
C ASN A 160 -2.89 9.82 9.60
N SER A 161 -2.24 10.97 9.47
CA SER A 161 -0.89 11.04 8.93
C SER A 161 0.17 10.49 9.88
N VAL A 162 1.18 9.83 9.30
CA VAL A 162 2.32 9.27 10.03
C VAL A 162 3.59 9.67 9.31
N ILE A 163 4.61 10.11 10.05
CA ILE A 163 5.94 10.36 9.48
C ILE A 163 6.58 9.01 9.18
N ILE A 164 6.83 8.74 7.91
CA ILE A 164 7.45 7.50 7.42
C ILE A 164 8.94 7.68 7.13
N GLY A 165 9.42 8.92 7.04
CA GLY A 165 10.84 9.21 6.85
C GLY A 165 11.19 10.65 7.21
N LYS A 166 12.44 10.88 7.62
CA LYS A 166 13.00 12.21 7.83
C LYS A 166 14.31 12.31 7.06
N GLY A 167 14.46 13.37 6.28
CA GLY A 167 15.68 13.73 5.58
C GLY A 167 16.21 15.08 6.03
N SER A 168 17.33 15.51 5.45
CA SER A 168 17.96 16.79 5.76
C SER A 168 17.14 18.01 5.32
N PHE A 169 16.31 17.86 4.27
CA PHE A 169 15.56 18.96 3.67
C PHE A 169 14.06 18.94 3.97
N GLY A 170 13.57 17.85 4.59
CA GLY A 170 12.15 17.58 4.63
C GLY A 170 11.81 16.31 5.39
N GLU A 171 10.53 16.11 5.59
CA GLU A 171 9.98 14.87 6.13
C GLU A 171 9.00 14.26 5.13
N ILE A 172 8.91 12.94 5.17
CA ILE A 172 7.99 12.18 4.34
C ILE A 172 6.85 11.72 5.25
N LEU A 173 5.64 12.15 4.92
CA LEU A 173 4.42 11.79 5.63
C LEU A 173 3.58 10.87 4.75
N LYS A 174 2.94 9.89 5.37
CA LYS A 174 1.81 9.21 4.77
C LYS A 174 0.57 10.08 4.95
N ALA A 175 -0.20 10.31 3.89
CA ALA A 175 -1.45 11.07 3.92
C ALA A 175 -2.47 10.48 2.94
N CYS A 176 -3.64 11.10 2.83
CA CYS A 176 -4.68 10.74 1.88
C CYS A 176 -4.98 11.91 0.94
N TRP A 177 -5.08 11.65 -0.36
CA TRP A 177 -5.52 12.63 -1.36
C TRP A 177 -6.72 12.05 -2.12
N ARG A 178 -7.90 12.66 -1.94
CA ARG A 178 -9.16 12.20 -2.56
C ARG A 178 -9.43 10.69 -2.37
N GLY A 179 -9.17 10.16 -1.17
CA GLY A 179 -9.33 8.74 -0.85
C GLY A 179 -8.13 7.86 -1.23
N THR A 180 -7.14 8.38 -1.96
CA THR A 180 -5.94 7.64 -2.36
C THR A 180 -4.82 7.83 -1.33
N PRO A 181 -4.25 6.75 -0.76
CA PRO A 181 -3.07 6.86 0.09
C PRO A 181 -1.85 7.38 -0.70
N VAL A 182 -1.20 8.41 -0.18
CA VAL A 182 -0.07 9.08 -0.82
C VAL A 182 1.10 9.27 0.14
N ALA A 183 2.31 9.34 -0.43
CA ALA A 183 3.51 9.77 0.26
C ALA A 183 3.75 11.25 -0.06
N VAL A 184 3.81 12.07 0.98
CA VAL A 184 3.97 13.52 0.90
C VAL A 184 5.33 13.90 1.46
N LYS A 185 6.25 14.32 0.58
CA LYS A 185 7.54 14.88 0.97
C LYS A 185 7.35 16.38 1.21
N ARG A 186 7.33 16.79 2.48
CA ARG A 186 7.14 18.17 2.93
C ARG A 186 8.49 18.81 3.20
N ILE A 187 8.76 19.96 2.57
CA ILE A 187 9.93 20.77 2.88
C ILE A 187 9.74 21.44 4.24
N LEU A 188 10.77 21.42 5.08
CA LEU A 188 10.67 22.00 6.42
C LEU A 188 10.48 23.52 6.35
N PRO A 189 9.69 24.13 7.27
CA PRO A 189 9.41 25.57 7.23
C PRO A 189 10.65 26.46 7.24
N ASN A 190 11.68 26.09 8.01
CA ASN A 190 12.96 26.80 8.10
C ASN A 190 13.78 26.82 6.80
N LEU A 191 13.48 25.90 5.87
CA LEU A 191 14.13 25.82 4.55
C LEU A 191 13.21 26.30 3.42
N SER A 192 11.94 26.57 3.73
CA SER A 192 10.90 26.90 2.74
C SER A 192 11.01 28.31 2.14
N ASP A 193 11.91 29.14 2.67
CA ASP A 193 12.24 30.48 2.17
C ASP A 193 13.56 30.53 1.40
N ASP A 194 14.35 29.46 1.43
CA ASP A 194 15.63 29.41 0.73
C ASP A 194 15.39 29.25 -0.77
N GLN A 195 15.82 30.24 -1.55
CA GLN A 195 15.62 30.27 -3.00
C GLN A 195 16.25 29.08 -3.71
N LEU A 196 17.40 28.56 -3.24
CA LEU A 196 18.04 27.39 -3.83
C LEU A 196 17.18 26.15 -3.58
N VAL A 197 16.67 25.97 -2.36
CA VAL A 197 15.81 24.83 -2.00
C VAL A 197 14.51 24.86 -2.82
N ILE A 198 13.90 26.04 -2.98
CA ILE A 198 12.69 26.22 -3.81
C ILE A 198 12.98 25.90 -5.28
N GLN A 199 14.13 26.34 -5.81
CA GLN A 199 14.54 26.07 -7.17
C GLN A 199 14.77 24.58 -7.40
N ASP A 200 15.47 23.91 -6.50
CA ASP A 200 15.72 22.47 -6.55
C ASP A 200 14.42 21.67 -6.48
N PHE A 201 13.52 22.06 -5.59
CA PHE A 201 12.19 21.46 -5.48
C PHE A 201 11.38 21.61 -6.79
N ARG A 202 11.37 22.79 -7.40
CA ARG A 202 10.71 23.01 -8.69
C ARG A 202 11.35 22.20 -9.81
N HIS A 203 12.66 22.01 -9.78
CA HIS A 203 13.36 21.16 -10.73
C HIS A 203 12.95 19.69 -10.57
N GLU A 204 12.88 19.19 -9.33
CA GLU A 204 12.42 17.84 -8.99
C GLU A 204 11.00 17.61 -9.52
N VAL A 205 10.07 18.54 -9.26
CA VAL A 205 8.69 18.46 -9.79
C VAL A 205 8.67 18.39 -11.33
N ASN A 206 9.40 19.27 -12.00
CA ASN A 206 9.43 19.31 -13.47
C ASN A 206 10.00 18.03 -14.11
N LEU A 207 10.94 17.37 -13.43
CA LEU A 207 11.48 16.08 -13.83
C LEU A 207 10.42 14.99 -13.63
N LEU A 208 9.83 14.91 -12.44
CA LEU A 208 8.87 13.87 -12.06
C LEU A 208 7.58 13.90 -12.87
N VAL A 209 7.13 15.08 -13.30
CA VAL A 209 5.96 15.24 -14.19
C VAL A 209 6.11 14.43 -15.50
N LYS A 210 7.35 14.23 -15.97
CA LYS A 210 7.63 13.53 -17.23
C LYS A 210 7.74 12.02 -17.07
N LEU A 211 7.82 11.51 -15.84
CA LEU A 211 8.10 10.10 -15.56
C LEU A 211 6.85 9.28 -15.35
N ARG A 212 6.72 8.21 -16.14
CA ARG A 212 5.65 7.21 -16.05
C ARG A 212 6.20 5.86 -16.46
N HIS A 213 6.41 4.99 -15.48
CA HIS A 213 6.90 3.64 -15.72
C HIS A 213 6.51 2.70 -14.57
N PRO A 214 6.16 1.42 -14.81
CA PRO A 214 5.76 0.49 -13.75
C PRO A 214 6.81 0.26 -12.67
N ASN A 215 8.10 0.42 -12.96
CA ASN A 215 9.20 0.29 -11.99
C ASN A 215 9.76 1.64 -11.49
N VAL A 216 9.01 2.74 -11.66
CA VAL A 216 9.36 4.07 -11.14
C VAL A 216 8.19 4.56 -10.29
N VAL A 217 8.47 5.15 -9.13
CA VAL A 217 7.44 5.72 -8.25
C VAL A 217 6.65 6.78 -9.01
N GLN A 218 5.34 6.61 -9.04
CA GLN A 218 4.42 7.49 -9.75
C GLN A 218 4.26 8.82 -9.01
N PHE A 219 4.60 9.89 -9.72
CA PHE A 219 4.26 11.26 -9.34
C PHE A 219 2.75 11.50 -9.51
N LEU A 220 2.13 12.12 -8.51
CA LEU A 220 0.69 12.42 -8.50
C LEU A 220 0.42 13.92 -8.52
N GLY A 221 1.26 14.71 -7.86
CA GLY A 221 1.16 16.16 -7.86
C GLY A 221 2.14 16.84 -6.93
N ALA A 222 2.05 18.16 -6.86
CA ALA A 222 2.87 18.98 -5.97
C ALA A 222 2.08 20.18 -5.46
N VAL A 223 2.52 20.74 -4.34
CA VAL A 223 2.14 22.06 -3.84
C VAL A 223 3.37 22.94 -4.03
N THR A 224 3.31 23.83 -5.01
CA THR A 224 4.40 24.76 -5.37
C THR A 224 4.03 26.23 -5.15
N GLU A 225 2.73 26.55 -5.09
CA GLU A 225 2.21 27.92 -4.96
C GLU A 225 1.97 28.35 -3.51
N LYS A 226 1.68 27.38 -2.61
CA LYS A 226 1.39 27.62 -1.19
C LYS A 226 2.43 26.94 -0.31
N LYS A 227 2.65 27.50 0.88
CA LYS A 227 3.47 26.85 1.91
C LYS A 227 2.62 25.94 2.82
N PRO A 228 3.19 24.85 3.36
CA PRO A 228 4.54 24.33 3.05
C PRO A 228 4.60 23.70 1.65
N LEU A 229 5.77 23.75 1.01
CA LEU A 229 6.01 23.09 -0.28
C LEU A 229 5.97 21.57 -0.09
N MET A 230 5.25 20.87 -0.96
CA MET A 230 4.99 19.44 -0.82
C MET A 230 5.06 18.73 -2.17
N LEU A 231 5.77 17.61 -2.23
CA LEU A 231 5.78 16.69 -3.38
C LEU A 231 4.94 15.46 -3.04
N ILE A 232 4.00 15.10 -3.91
CA ILE A 232 3.03 14.02 -3.70
C ILE A 232 3.29 12.89 -4.69
N THR A 233 3.52 11.70 -4.16
CA THR A 233 3.75 10.45 -4.91
C THR A 233 2.85 9.33 -4.39
N GLU A 234 2.76 8.24 -5.14
CA GLU A 234 2.07 7.03 -4.66
C GLU A 234 2.70 6.51 -3.34
N TYR A 235 1.86 6.09 -2.40
CA TYR A 235 2.35 5.42 -1.19
C TYR A 235 2.53 3.92 -1.43
N LEU A 236 3.78 3.45 -1.32
CA LEU A 236 4.13 2.04 -1.48
C LEU A 236 4.14 1.34 -0.11
N ARG A 237 3.28 0.34 0.05
CA ARG A 237 2.97 -0.26 1.36
C ARG A 237 4.02 -1.23 1.85
N GLY A 238 4.87 -1.75 0.97
CA GLY A 238 5.88 -2.74 1.30
C GLY A 238 7.13 -2.15 1.97
N GLY A 239 7.24 -0.83 2.09
CA GLY A 239 8.43 -0.16 2.65
C GLY A 239 9.61 -0.16 1.68
N ASP A 240 10.82 -0.06 2.22
CA ASP A 240 12.07 -0.02 1.44
C ASP A 240 12.85 -1.35 1.46
N LEU A 241 13.64 -1.57 0.41
CA LEU A 241 14.41 -2.80 0.23
C LEU A 241 15.48 -2.99 1.31
N HIS A 242 16.04 -1.92 1.87
CA HIS A 242 17.00 -2.04 2.97
C HIS A 242 16.36 -2.68 4.21
N GLN A 243 15.18 -2.22 4.61
CA GLN A 243 14.45 -2.79 5.73
C GLN A 243 13.98 -4.22 5.44
N TYR A 244 13.54 -4.48 4.21
CA TYR A 244 13.14 -5.82 3.77
C TYR A 244 14.29 -6.83 3.90
N LEU A 245 15.47 -6.52 3.34
CA LEU A 245 16.66 -7.38 3.40
C LEU A 245 17.13 -7.61 4.84
N LYS A 246 17.08 -6.58 5.68
CA LYS A 246 17.45 -6.69 7.10
C LYS A 246 16.50 -7.64 7.86
N GLY A 247 15.22 -7.67 7.52
CA GLY A 247 14.21 -8.50 8.18
C GLY A 247 14.14 -9.94 7.65
N LYS A 248 14.26 -10.13 6.32
CA LYS A 248 14.15 -11.44 5.66
C LYS A 248 15.46 -12.24 5.64
N GLY A 249 16.61 -11.57 5.68
CA GLY A 249 17.90 -12.21 5.43
C GLY A 249 18.20 -12.39 3.93
N PRO A 250 19.12 -13.29 3.55
CA PRO A 250 19.51 -13.53 2.17
C PRO A 250 18.32 -13.91 1.28
N LEU A 251 18.29 -13.37 0.07
CA LEU A 251 17.23 -13.67 -0.88
C LEU A 251 17.46 -15.03 -1.56
N SER A 252 16.38 -15.68 -2.00
CA SER A 252 16.51 -16.80 -2.93
C SER A 252 17.04 -16.29 -4.27
N PRO A 253 17.82 -17.10 -5.03
CA PRO A 253 18.34 -16.68 -6.34
C PRO A 253 17.24 -16.18 -7.29
N SER A 254 16.08 -16.85 -7.30
CA SER A 254 14.93 -16.46 -8.13
C SER A 254 14.35 -15.10 -7.73
N THR A 255 14.24 -14.83 -6.42
CA THR A 255 13.76 -13.54 -5.91
C THR A 255 14.76 -12.43 -6.23
N ALA A 256 16.06 -12.69 -6.05
CA ALA A 256 17.11 -11.73 -6.34
C ALA A 256 17.12 -11.33 -7.83
N ILE A 257 16.96 -12.30 -8.74
CA ILE A 257 16.86 -12.03 -10.18
C ILE A 257 15.65 -11.15 -10.51
N ASN A 258 14.47 -11.45 -9.95
CA ASN A 258 13.26 -10.65 -10.18
C ASN A 258 13.43 -9.22 -9.68
N PHE A 259 14.00 -9.03 -8.48
CA PHE A 259 14.28 -7.71 -7.92
C PHE A 259 15.26 -6.92 -8.79
N ALA A 260 16.36 -7.58 -9.19
CA ALA A 260 17.38 -6.98 -10.03
C ALA A 260 16.83 -6.57 -11.41
N LEU A 261 15.87 -7.34 -11.94
CA LEU A 261 15.20 -7.09 -13.22
C LEU A 261 14.22 -5.92 -13.14
N ASP A 262 13.47 -5.79 -12.04
CA ASP A 262 12.60 -4.62 -11.80
C ASP A 262 13.41 -3.32 -11.68
N ILE A 263 14.48 -3.34 -10.89
CA ILE A 263 15.39 -2.21 -10.74
C ILE A 263 16.01 -1.85 -12.10
N ALA A 264 16.50 -2.85 -12.84
CA ALA A 264 17.10 -2.64 -14.16
C ALA A 264 16.10 -2.04 -15.15
N ARG A 265 14.84 -2.47 -15.16
CA ARG A 265 13.79 -1.89 -16.01
C ARG A 265 13.52 -0.43 -15.66
N GLY A 266 13.43 -0.11 -14.36
CA GLY A 266 13.26 1.27 -13.89
C GLY A 266 14.43 2.15 -14.31
N MET A 267 15.66 1.70 -14.09
CA MET A 267 16.87 2.44 -14.48
C MET A 267 17.03 2.54 -16.00
N ALA A 268 16.70 1.50 -16.76
CA ALA A 268 16.72 1.54 -18.22
C ALA A 268 15.74 2.58 -18.75
N TYR A 269 14.55 2.69 -18.17
CA TYR A 269 13.58 3.74 -18.52
C TYR A 269 14.14 5.14 -18.27
N LEU A 270 14.75 5.38 -17.10
CA LEU A 270 15.35 6.67 -16.75
C LEU A 270 16.52 7.05 -17.65
N HIS A 271 17.28 6.05 -18.12
CA HIS A 271 18.47 6.27 -18.96
C HIS A 271 18.16 6.30 -20.46
N ASN A 272 16.91 6.11 -20.87
CA ASN A 272 16.54 6.09 -22.28
C ASN A 272 16.22 7.49 -22.82
N GLU A 273 16.64 7.77 -24.04
CA GLU A 273 16.32 9.01 -24.76
C GLU A 273 14.79 9.12 -24.95
N PRO A 274 14.19 10.33 -24.86
CA PRO A 274 14.82 11.66 -24.87
C PRO A 274 15.05 12.30 -23.47
N ASN A 275 14.85 11.56 -22.37
CA ASN A 275 14.89 12.11 -21.01
C ASN A 275 15.94 11.38 -20.15
N VAL A 276 17.23 11.47 -20.53
CA VAL A 276 18.32 10.85 -19.77
C VAL A 276 18.41 11.45 -18.37
N ILE A 277 17.94 10.70 -17.38
CA ILE A 277 17.94 11.07 -15.96
C ILE A 277 18.86 10.12 -15.22
N ILE A 278 19.97 10.66 -14.71
CA ILE A 278 20.91 9.89 -13.89
C ILE A 278 20.44 9.95 -12.44
N HIS A 279 20.16 8.80 -11.84
CA HIS A 279 19.62 8.74 -10.47
C HIS A 279 20.64 9.16 -9.41
N ARG A 280 21.93 8.78 -9.53
CA ARG A 280 23.05 9.20 -8.64
C ARG A 280 22.96 8.89 -7.14
N ASP A 281 21.86 8.31 -6.67
CA ASP A 281 21.62 7.90 -5.28
C ASP A 281 20.83 6.59 -5.25
N LEU A 282 21.16 5.68 -6.18
CA LEU A 282 20.58 4.35 -6.19
C LEU A 282 21.13 3.58 -4.98
N LYS A 283 20.24 3.28 -4.03
CA LYS A 283 20.54 2.52 -2.82
C LYS A 283 19.30 1.75 -2.36
N PRO A 284 19.42 0.69 -1.55
CA PRO A 284 18.26 -0.11 -1.17
C PRO A 284 17.16 0.66 -0.40
N ARG A 285 17.49 1.81 0.20
CA ARG A 285 16.47 2.70 0.83
C ARG A 285 15.59 3.45 -0.17
N ASN A 286 16.07 3.63 -1.40
CA ASN A 286 15.38 4.32 -2.48
C ASN A 286 14.68 3.32 -3.43
N ILE A 287 14.78 2.02 -3.15
CA ILE A 287 14.02 0.97 -3.82
C ILE A 287 12.85 0.59 -2.92
N LEU A 288 11.64 0.81 -3.43
CA LEU A 288 10.40 0.65 -2.67
C LEU A 288 9.61 -0.56 -3.15
N LEU A 289 9.00 -1.26 -2.20
CA LEU A 289 8.20 -2.45 -2.44
C LEU A 289 6.72 -2.08 -2.57
N VAL A 290 6.06 -2.54 -3.64
CA VAL A 290 4.63 -2.25 -3.86
C VAL A 290 3.76 -2.80 -2.73
N ASN A 291 4.04 -4.03 -2.27
CA ASN A 291 3.30 -4.72 -1.22
C ASN A 291 4.25 -5.49 -0.28
N SER A 292 3.71 -6.00 0.82
CA SER A 292 4.48 -6.76 1.81
C SER A 292 5.00 -8.12 1.30
N SER A 293 4.39 -8.66 0.23
CA SER A 293 4.86 -9.88 -0.44
C SER A 293 6.13 -9.64 -1.26
N ALA A 294 6.45 -8.37 -1.55
CA ALA A 294 7.57 -7.95 -2.38
C ALA A 294 7.46 -8.46 -3.83
N ASP A 295 6.25 -8.50 -4.38
CA ASP A 295 6.05 -9.05 -5.73
C ASP A 295 6.62 -8.16 -6.84
N HIS A 296 6.76 -6.87 -6.57
CA HIS A 296 7.18 -5.85 -7.54
C HIS A 296 7.92 -4.70 -6.85
N LEU A 297 9.01 -4.24 -7.47
CA LEU A 297 9.81 -3.12 -6.98
C LEU A 297 9.69 -1.87 -7.85
N LYS A 298 9.77 -0.71 -7.19
CA LYS A 298 9.82 0.60 -7.85
C LYS A 298 11.00 1.41 -7.34
N VAL A 299 11.68 2.08 -8.26
CA VAL A 299 12.74 3.05 -7.95
C VAL A 299 12.08 4.37 -7.53
N GLY A 300 12.53 4.96 -6.43
CA GLY A 300 12.01 6.20 -5.86
C GLY A 300 13.11 7.16 -5.42
N ASP A 301 12.69 8.32 -4.91
CA ASP A 301 13.57 9.43 -4.46
C ASP A 301 14.62 9.88 -5.49
N PHE A 302 14.12 10.48 -6.56
CA PHE A 302 14.92 11.10 -7.64
C PHE A 302 15.46 12.50 -7.26
N GLY A 303 15.23 12.92 -6.01
CA GLY A 303 15.12 14.34 -5.65
C GLY A 303 16.37 15.05 -5.17
N LEU A 304 17.50 14.36 -4.98
CA LEU A 304 18.71 14.99 -4.43
C LEU A 304 19.98 14.60 -5.18
N SER A 305 19.83 14.16 -6.43
CA SER A 305 20.89 13.82 -7.38
C SER A 305 21.67 15.05 -7.84
N LYS A 306 21.95 15.99 -6.94
CA LYS A 306 22.95 17.04 -7.03
C LYS A 306 22.94 17.72 -8.39
N LEU A 307 22.11 18.74 -8.54
CA LEU A 307 22.44 19.88 -9.39
C LEU A 307 23.65 20.61 -8.77
N ILE A 308 24.80 19.93 -8.63
CA ILE A 308 26.06 20.64 -8.46
C ILE A 308 26.33 21.25 -9.81
N ARG A 309 26.00 22.54 -9.94
CA ARG A 309 26.64 23.42 -10.90
C ARG A 309 28.13 23.38 -10.55
N VAL A 310 28.91 22.63 -11.33
CA VAL A 310 30.35 22.83 -11.41
C VAL A 310 30.54 24.22 -11.98
N GLN A 311 30.63 25.23 -11.12
CA GLN A 311 31.04 26.57 -11.55
C GLN A 311 32.49 26.87 -11.22
N ASN A 312 33.18 26.09 -10.38
CA ASN A 312 34.61 26.25 -10.17
C ASN A 312 35.33 24.89 -10.20
N SER A 313 36.35 24.80 -11.06
CA SER A 313 37.14 23.61 -11.38
C SER A 313 38.12 23.17 -10.28
N HIS A 314 37.95 23.59 -9.02
CA HIS A 314 38.95 23.36 -7.97
C HIS A 314 38.44 22.84 -6.63
N ASP A 315 37.13 22.62 -6.43
CA ASP A 315 36.64 22.08 -5.15
C ASP A 315 36.41 20.57 -5.19
N VAL A 316 37.21 19.89 -4.36
CA VAL A 316 37.26 18.45 -4.15
C VAL A 316 35.89 17.91 -3.68
N TYR A 317 35.37 16.98 -4.46
CA TYR A 317 34.14 16.23 -4.28
C TYR A 317 33.99 15.63 -2.87
N LYS A 318 33.22 16.27 -1.99
CA LYS A 318 32.66 15.61 -0.80
C LYS A 318 31.21 15.20 -1.07
N MET A 319 31.02 13.90 -1.32
CA MET A 319 29.73 13.23 -1.06
C MET A 319 29.49 13.30 0.46
N THR A 320 28.24 13.48 0.87
CA THR A 320 27.81 13.65 2.27
C THR A 320 28.40 12.53 3.12
N GLY A 321 29.39 12.92 3.93
CA GLY A 321 30.17 12.01 4.75
C GLY A 321 29.48 11.81 6.08
N GLU A 322 28.67 10.76 6.18
CA GLU A 322 28.41 10.10 7.47
C GLU A 322 28.64 8.60 7.30
N THR A 323 29.88 8.23 7.66
CA THR A 323 30.33 6.93 8.21
C THR A 323 29.75 5.65 7.58
N GLY A 324 30.36 5.21 6.47
CA GLY A 324 30.27 3.80 6.04
C GLY A 324 30.60 3.51 4.57
N SER A 325 30.61 4.53 3.70
CA SER A 325 30.58 4.36 2.24
C SER A 325 31.96 4.24 1.55
N TYR A 326 32.96 3.60 2.19
CA TYR A 326 34.31 3.46 1.62
C TYR A 326 34.56 2.13 0.89
N ARG A 327 33.76 1.08 1.14
CA ARG A 327 33.99 -0.26 0.55
C ARG A 327 33.44 -0.46 -0.86
N TYR A 328 32.70 0.50 -1.40
CA TYR A 328 31.79 0.24 -2.53
C TYR A 328 32.00 1.23 -3.70
N MET A 329 33.20 1.81 -3.79
CA MET A 329 33.53 2.81 -4.80
C MET A 329 34.24 2.16 -6.00
N ALA A 330 33.78 2.49 -7.21
CA ALA A 330 34.41 2.03 -8.45
C ALA A 330 35.82 2.65 -8.62
N PRO A 331 36.83 1.90 -9.11
CA PRO A 331 38.23 2.34 -9.14
C PRO A 331 38.49 3.57 -10.03
N GLU A 332 37.60 3.90 -10.97
CA GLU A 332 37.65 5.13 -11.77
C GLU A 332 37.34 6.40 -10.97
N VAL A 333 36.57 6.28 -9.87
CA VAL A 333 36.30 7.38 -8.92
C VAL A 333 37.58 7.80 -8.20
N PHE A 334 38.56 6.90 -8.11
CA PHE A 334 39.89 7.18 -7.56
C PHE A 334 40.76 8.00 -8.53
N LYS A 335 40.46 8.00 -9.84
CA LYS A 335 41.39 8.41 -10.90
C LYS A 335 41.05 9.73 -11.63
N HIS A 336 40.09 10.52 -11.14
CA HIS A 336 39.87 11.91 -11.61
C HIS A 336 39.68 12.06 -13.15
N ARG A 337 38.89 11.20 -13.79
CA ARG A 337 38.58 11.33 -15.25
C ARG A 337 37.10 11.67 -15.48
N LYS A 338 36.77 12.32 -16.61
CA LYS A 338 35.39 12.70 -16.96
C LYS A 338 34.46 11.47 -16.99
N TYR A 339 33.30 11.58 -16.34
CA TYR A 339 32.42 10.47 -15.95
C TYR A 339 31.13 10.37 -16.81
N ASP A 340 30.61 9.17 -17.04
CA ASP A 340 29.40 8.88 -17.84
C ASP A 340 28.47 7.83 -17.18
N LYS A 341 27.46 7.35 -17.92
CA LYS A 341 26.42 6.35 -17.57
C LYS A 341 26.90 5.03 -16.92
N LYS A 342 28.20 4.78 -16.85
CA LYS A 342 28.80 3.54 -16.35
C LYS A 342 28.78 3.41 -14.82
N VAL A 343 28.60 4.51 -14.08
CA VAL A 343 28.62 4.51 -12.60
C VAL A 343 27.47 3.71 -12.00
N ASP A 344 26.25 3.88 -12.53
CA ASP A 344 25.07 3.15 -12.03
C ASP A 344 25.16 1.64 -12.34
N VAL A 345 25.87 1.27 -13.41
CA VAL A 345 26.16 -0.13 -13.76
C VAL A 345 27.17 -0.74 -12.79
N PHE A 346 28.16 0.03 -12.31
CA PHE A 346 29.15 -0.45 -11.35
C PHE A 346 28.58 -0.61 -9.94
N VAL A 347 27.69 0.30 -9.51
CA VAL A 347 26.92 0.16 -8.25
C VAL A 347 26.03 -1.08 -8.31
N TYR A 348 25.34 -1.30 -9.43
CA TYR A 348 24.54 -2.51 -9.66
C TYR A 348 25.38 -3.80 -9.60
N GLN A 349 26.61 -3.77 -10.11
CA GLN A 349 27.52 -4.93 -10.13
C GLN A 349 28.18 -5.20 -8.75
N ALA A 350 28.43 -4.16 -7.96
CA ALA A 350 28.94 -4.30 -6.59
C ALA A 350 27.88 -4.84 -5.62
N GLU A 351 26.61 -4.45 -5.79
CA GLU A 351 25.49 -4.98 -4.99
C GLU A 351 25.19 -6.46 -5.29
N SER A 352 25.41 -6.91 -6.53
CA SER A 352 25.16 -8.31 -6.93
C SER A 352 26.24 -9.31 -6.48
N ILE A 353 27.41 -8.84 -5.99
CA ILE A 353 28.53 -9.72 -5.61
C ILE A 353 28.74 -9.79 -4.08
N THR A 354 28.16 -8.88 -3.28
CA THR A 354 28.35 -8.90 -1.82
C THR A 354 27.08 -9.10 -0.99
N GLY A 355 25.91 -9.24 -1.61
CA GLY A 355 24.64 -9.35 -0.89
C GLY A 355 23.55 -10.22 -1.52
N ILE A 356 23.90 -11.08 -2.49
CA ILE A 356 23.04 -12.16 -2.99
C ILE A 356 23.48 -13.48 -2.36
#